data_AF-A0A699KYI8-F1
#
_entry.id   AF-A0A699KYI8-F1
#
_cell.length_a   1.000
_cell.length_b   1.000
_cell.length_c   1.000
_cell.angle_alpha   90.00
_cell.angle_beta   90.00
_cell.angle_gamma   90.00
#
_symmetry.space_group_name_H-M   'P 1'
#
loop_
_entity.id
_entity.type
_entity.pdbx_description
1 polymer ?
#
loop_
_entity_poly.entity_id
_entity_poly.type
_entity_poly.pdbx_seq_one_letter_code
_entity_poly.pdbx_strand_id
1 'polypeptide(L)'
;MKPKVLAPGMDAIDVEPIPPQNRNNRKVHLDYLKHLKESVGTLHEIVEEFRVEKPLDSSLASAYLYTKHSHELLEYVISTCLKDFNKRDRKIATAPLNRK
;
A
#
# COMPACT_ATOMS: atom_id res chain seq x y z
N MET A 1 -4.27 -24.03 -7.52
CA MET A 1 -4.41 -22.99 -8.57
C MET A 1 -3.26 -23.22 -9.54
N LYS A 2 -3.52 -23.47 -10.83
CA LYS A 2 -2.44 -23.77 -11.80
C LYS A 2 -1.78 -22.46 -12.24
N PRO A 3 -0.44 -22.34 -12.29
CA PRO A 3 0.20 -21.12 -12.77
C PRO A 3 -0.04 -20.99 -14.27
N LYS A 4 -0.40 -19.77 -14.69
CA LYS A 4 -0.58 -19.43 -16.09
C LYS A 4 0.79 -19.04 -16.64
N VAL A 5 1.30 -19.78 -17.63
CA VAL A 5 2.58 -19.51 -18.29
C VAL A 5 2.49 -18.13 -18.95
N LEU A 6 3.33 -17.20 -18.52
CA LEU A 6 3.43 -15.84 -19.06
C LEU A 6 4.49 -15.79 -20.16
N ALA A 7 4.23 -14.93 -21.15
CA ALA A 7 5.06 -14.76 -22.35
C ALA A 7 6.47 -14.22 -21.99
N PRO A 8 7.47 -14.41 -22.87
CA PRO A 8 8.84 -13.93 -22.63
C PRO A 8 8.87 -12.39 -22.62
N GLY A 9 9.28 -11.80 -21.49
CA GLY A 9 9.52 -10.36 -21.37
C GLY A 9 8.73 -9.63 -20.27
N MET A 10 7.84 -10.31 -19.54
CA MET A 10 7.24 -9.77 -18.32
C MET A 10 7.59 -10.73 -17.20
N ASP A 11 8.61 -10.40 -16.41
CA ASP A 11 8.85 -11.09 -15.16
C ASP A 11 7.59 -10.89 -14.31
N ALA A 12 6.83 -11.97 -14.17
CA ALA A 12 5.68 -11.96 -13.28
C ALA A 12 6.22 -11.65 -11.89
N ILE A 13 5.82 -10.52 -11.32
CA ILE A 13 6.04 -10.31 -9.90
C ILE A 13 5.15 -11.36 -9.22
N ASP A 14 5.77 -12.42 -8.71
CA ASP A 14 5.08 -13.47 -7.95
C ASP A 14 4.68 -12.87 -6.60
N VAL A 15 3.54 -12.17 -6.59
CA VAL A 15 2.97 -11.57 -5.40
C VAL A 15 2.01 -12.56 -4.79
N GLU A 16 2.36 -13.08 -3.63
CA GLU A 16 1.44 -13.91 -2.85
C GLU A 16 0.19 -13.08 -2.48
N PRO A 17 -1.02 -13.54 -2.83
CA PRO A 17 -2.23 -12.79 -2.54
C PRO A 17 -2.50 -12.75 -1.03
N ILE A 18 -2.98 -11.61 -0.54
CA ILE A 18 -3.35 -11.48 0.88
C ILE A 18 -4.39 -12.56 1.24
N PRO A 19 -4.11 -13.40 2.25
CA PRO A 19 -5.01 -14.45 2.68
C PRO A 19 -6.42 -13.89 2.95
N PRO A 20 -7.49 -14.55 2.50
CA PRO A 20 -8.86 -14.04 2.66
C PRO A 20 -9.24 -13.69 4.10
N GLN A 21 -8.73 -14.45 5.07
CA GLN A 21 -8.96 -14.24 6.50
C GLN A 21 -8.35 -12.93 7.01
N ASN A 22 -7.26 -12.47 6.38
CA ASN A 22 -6.58 -11.23 6.74
C ASN A 22 -7.24 -9.99 6.14
N ARG A 23 -8.11 -10.16 5.13
CA ARG A 23 -8.80 -9.05 4.44
C ARG A 23 -9.74 -8.25 5.35
N ASN A 24 -10.10 -8.76 6.52
CA ASN A 24 -10.94 -8.03 7.49
C ASN A 24 -10.18 -7.66 8.77
N ASN A 25 -8.88 -7.99 8.87
CA ASN A 25 -8.09 -7.71 10.05
C ASN A 25 -7.48 -6.31 9.98
N ARG A 26 -8.01 -5.40 10.81
CA ARG A 26 -7.54 -4.01 10.93
C ARG A 26 -6.04 -3.89 11.15
N LYS A 27 -5.50 -4.69 12.08
CA LYS A 27 -4.09 -4.61 12.47
C LYS A 27 -3.20 -4.99 11.30
N VAL A 28 -3.56 -6.07 10.61
CA VAL A 28 -2.83 -6.56 9.43
C VAL A 28 -2.88 -5.53 8.29
N HIS A 29 -4.03 -4.91 8.04
CA HIS A 29 -4.14 -3.84 7.03
C HIS A 29 -3.23 -2.64 7.31
N LEU A 30 -3.21 -2.16 8.55
CA LEU A 30 -2.35 -1.03 8.93
C LEU A 30 -0.86 -1.41 8.83
N ASP A 31 -0.51 -2.63 9.18
CA ASP A 31 0.86 -3.15 9.09
C ASP A 31 1.35 -3.19 7.63
N TYR A 32 0.53 -3.72 6.70
CA TYR A 32 0.83 -3.68 5.27
C TYR A 32 0.96 -2.26 4.73
N LEU A 33 0.05 -1.35 5.09
CA LEU A 33 0.12 0.05 4.63
C LEU A 33 1.38 0.75 5.16
N LYS A 34 1.80 0.44 6.39
CA LYS A 34 3.04 0.94 6.96
C LYS A 34 4.26 0.47 6.16
N HIS A 35 4.36 -0.84 5.90
CA HIS A 35 5.46 -1.40 5.12
C HIS A 35 5.49 -0.92 3.66
N LEU A 36 4.32 -0.72 3.06
CA LEU A 36 4.23 -0.13 1.72
C LEU A 36 4.70 1.33 1.73
N LYS A 37 4.36 2.11 2.77
CA LYS A 37 4.85 3.48 2.92
C LYS A 37 6.38 3.55 3.05
N GLU A 38 6.97 2.65 3.84
CA GLU A 38 8.43 2.49 3.95
C GLU A 38 9.05 2.15 2.58
N SER A 39 8.48 1.18 1.86
CA SER A 39 8.97 0.75 0.55
C SER A 39 8.92 1.85 -0.50
N VAL A 40 7.82 2.60 -0.58
CA VAL A 40 7.70 3.75 -1.51
C VAL A 40 8.67 4.86 -1.11
N GLY A 41 8.92 5.06 0.18
CA GLY A 41 9.94 6.00 0.67
C GLY A 41 11.33 5.65 0.16
N THR A 42 11.76 4.40 0.34
CA THR A 42 13.05 3.91 -0.16
C THR A 42 13.14 4.03 -1.69
N LEU A 43 12.08 3.70 -2.43
CA LEU A 43 12.07 3.87 -3.89
C LEU A 43 12.19 5.34 -4.31
N HIS A 44 11.59 6.27 -3.56
CA HIS A 44 11.71 7.69 -3.82
C HIS A 44 13.14 8.19 -3.65
N GLU A 45 13.81 7.81 -2.55
CA GLU A 45 15.21 8.14 -2.29
C GLU A 45 16.13 7.63 -3.41
N ILE A 46 15.96 6.35 -3.80
CA ILE A 46 16.72 5.74 -4.89
C ILE A 46 16.53 6.52 -6.20
N VAL A 47 15.28 6.84 -6.55
CA VAL A 47 14.99 7.57 -7.79
C VAL A 47 15.60 8.98 -7.76
N GLU A 48 15.56 9.67 -6.62
CA GLU A 48 16.18 10.98 -6.47
C GLU A 48 17.71 10.93 -6.66
N GLU A 49 18.39 9.93 -6.09
CA GLU A 49 19.83 9.73 -6.32
C GLU A 49 20.15 9.56 -7.81
N PHE A 50 19.41 8.70 -8.51
CA PHE A 50 19.62 8.49 -9.95
C PHE A 50 19.28 9.71 -10.80
N ARG A 51 18.31 10.54 -10.39
CA ARG A 51 17.96 11.78 -11.11
C ARG A 51 19.05 12.84 -11.03
N VAL A 52 19.80 12.88 -9.92
CA VAL A 52 20.99 13.75 -9.80
C VAL A 52 22.05 13.32 -10.82
N GLU A 53 22.26 12.01 -10.99
CA GLU A 53 23.22 11.48 -11.95
C GLU A 53 22.77 11.63 -13.41
N LYS A 54 21.46 11.48 -13.68
CA LYS A 54 20.89 11.44 -15.03
C LYS A 54 19.63 12.32 -15.14
N PRO A 55 19.78 13.66 -15.08
CA PRO A 55 18.64 14.58 -15.03
C PRO A 55 17.81 14.63 -16.33
N LEU A 56 18.37 14.17 -17.45
CA LEU A 56 17.70 14.14 -18.77
C LEU A 56 16.95 12.81 -19.03
N ASP A 57 17.00 11.86 -18.09
CA ASP A 57 16.31 10.57 -18.24
C ASP A 57 14.81 10.72 -17.96
N SER A 58 14.00 10.57 -19.03
CA SER A 58 12.53 10.66 -18.95
C SER A 58 11.90 9.53 -18.15
N SER A 59 12.54 8.36 -18.11
CA SER A 59 12.08 7.21 -17.32
C SER A 59 12.24 7.50 -15.83
N LEU A 60 13.38 8.09 -15.42
CA LEU A 60 13.61 8.52 -14.04
C LEU A 60 12.67 9.65 -13.62
N ALA A 61 12.40 10.61 -14.51
CA ALA A 61 11.40 11.65 -14.25
C ALA A 61 10.00 11.05 -14.01
N SER A 62 9.63 10.03 -14.78
CA SER A 62 8.37 9.31 -14.61
C SER A 62 8.33 8.51 -13.30
N ALA A 63 9.40 7.78 -12.98
CA ALA A 63 9.54 7.03 -11.73
C ALA A 63 9.40 7.94 -10.50
N TYR A 64 9.95 9.15 -10.56
CA TYR A 64 9.84 10.14 -9.49
C TYR A 64 8.39 10.59 -9.28
N LEU A 65 7.68 10.89 -10.37
CA LEU A 65 6.27 11.24 -10.29
C LEU A 65 5.44 10.09 -9.71
N TYR A 66 5.71 8.84 -10.10
CA TYR A 66 5.01 7.68 -9.55
C TYR A 66 5.25 7.49 -8.06
N THR A 67 6.50 7.63 -7.58
CA THR A 67 6.78 7.52 -6.14
C THR A 67 6.11 8.64 -5.35
N LYS A 68 6.12 9.88 -5.87
CA LYS A 68 5.41 11.01 -5.27
C LYS A 68 3.90 10.78 -5.18
N HIS A 69 3.25 10.41 -6.27
CA HIS A 69 1.81 10.13 -6.27
C HIS A 69 1.43 8.94 -5.41
N SER A 70 2.31 7.94 -5.32
CA SER A 70 2.13 6.79 -4.42
C SER A 70 2.16 7.23 -2.96
N HIS A 71 3.08 8.12 -2.56
CA HIS A 71 3.07 8.71 -1.22
C HIS A 71 1.79 9.49 -0.92
N GLU A 72 1.36 10.37 -1.82
CA GLU A 72 0.12 11.15 -1.67
C GLU A 72 -1.10 10.22 -1.48
N LEU A 73 -1.19 9.17 -2.29
CA LEU A 73 -2.23 8.17 -2.21
C LEU A 73 -2.17 7.39 -0.89
N LEU A 74 -0.98 6.99 -0.43
CA LEU A 74 -0.81 6.25 0.81
C LEU A 74 -1.22 7.09 2.03
N GLU A 75 -0.85 8.37 2.08
CA GLU A 75 -1.32 9.28 3.14
C GLU A 75 -2.85 9.38 3.15
N TYR A 76 -3.46 9.52 1.97
CA TYR A 76 -4.92 9.54 1.84
C TYR A 76 -5.55 8.22 2.33
N VAL A 77 -5.05 7.08 1.88
CA VAL A 77 -5.57 5.74 2.25
C VAL A 77 -5.39 5.49 3.75
N ILE A 78 -4.23 5.77 4.33
CA ILE A 78 -4.01 5.61 5.78
C ILE A 78 -4.99 6.49 6.56
N SER A 79 -5.16 7.76 6.16
CA SER A 79 -6.08 8.68 6.84
C SER A 79 -7.55 8.22 6.78
N THR A 80 -7.98 7.66 5.64
CA THR A 80 -9.36 7.18 5.44
C THR A 80 -9.59 5.85 6.14
N CYS A 81 -8.64 4.90 6.05
CA CYS A 81 -8.67 3.65 6.79
C CYS A 81 -8.84 3.89 8.29
N LEU A 82 -8.04 4.77 8.89
CA LEU A 82 -8.15 5.11 10.32
C LEU A 82 -9.54 5.66 10.70
N LYS A 83 -10.12 6.53 9.86
CA LYS A 83 -11.47 7.09 10.07
C LYS A 83 -12.56 6.01 10.04
N ASP A 84 -12.49 5.08 9.10
CA ASP A 84 -13.50 4.02 8.97
C ASP A 84 -13.42 2.97 10.08
N PHE A 85 -12.21 2.72 10.61
CA PHE A 85 -12.06 1.91 11.82
C PHE A 85 -12.69 2.59 13.04
N ASN A 86 -12.42 3.87 13.28
CA ASN A 86 -12.99 4.60 14.41
C ASN A 86 -14.54 4.64 14.38
N LYS A 87 -15.15 4.73 13.19
CA LYS A 87 -16.61 4.65 13.03
C LYS A 87 -17.18 3.28 13.44
N ARG A 88 -16.48 2.19 13.12
CA ARG A 88 -16.91 0.83 13.50
C ARG A 88 -16.81 0.61 15.01
N ASP A 89 -15.71 1.03 15.63
CA ASP A 89 -15.52 0.91 17.07
C ASP A 89 -16.61 1.66 17.85
N ARG A 90 -16.98 2.88 17.39
CA ARG A 90 -18.08 3.65 17.98
C ARG A 90 -19.43 2.92 17.91
N LYS A 91 -19.73 2.27 16.78
CA LYS A 91 -20.98 1.50 16.62
C LYS A 91 -21.02 0.29 17.56
N ILE A 92 -19.88 -0.37 17.78
CA ILE A 92 -19.77 -1.50 18.72
C ILE A 92 -19.99 -1.03 20.16
N ALA A 93 -19.42 0.12 20.55
CA ALA A 93 -19.56 0.67 21.91
C ALA A 93 -21.00 1.13 22.24
N THR A 94 -21.79 1.49 21.23
CA THR A 94 -23.18 1.96 21.42
C THR A 94 -24.24 0.86 21.47
N ALA A 95 -23.87 -0.42 21.28
CA ALA A 95 -24.82 -1.51 21.41
C ALA A 95 -25.14 -1.74 22.91
N PRO A 96 -26.41 -1.71 23.34
CA PRO A 96 -26.76 -1.89 24.75
C PRO A 96 -26.38 -3.30 25.18
N LEU A 97 -25.49 -3.39 26.18
CA LEU A 97 -25.09 -4.64 26.81
C LEU A 97 -26.27 -5.15 27.66
N ASN A 98 -27.25 -5.79 27.02
CA ASN A 98 -28.28 -6.53 27.74
C ASN A 98 -27.65 -7.78 28.36
N ARG A 99 -27.14 -7.63 29.59
CA ARG A 99 -26.86 -8.75 30.48
C ARG A 99 -28.17 -9.11 31.19
N LYS A 100 -28.67 -10.32 30.92
CA LYS A 100 -29.67 -11.01 31.75
C LYS A 100 -29.01 -11.51 33.03
#